data_AF-A0A9D3A0E0-F1
#
_entry.id   AF-A0A9D3A0E0-F1
#
_cell.length_a   1.000
_cell.length_b   1.000
_cell.length_c   1.000
_cell.angle_alpha   90.00
_cell.angle_beta   90.00
_cell.angle_gamma   90.00
#
_symmetry.space_group_name_H-M   'P 1'
#
loop_
_entity.id
_entity.type
_entity.pdbx_description
1 polymer ?
#
loop_
_entity_poly.entity_id
_entity_poly.type
_entity_poly.pdbx_seq_one_letter_code
_entity_poly.pdbx_strand_id
1 'polypeptide(L)'
;MSKGVDGVMGERPHTGVRGARWEIARGSEGYPAALEAIPRPPDTLYGVGDLDALTEGLSVVGARRATPYGRNAAKLFAGMAAKRGITVISGGALGCDSCAHEAALSAGGKTVAFLGGGCNRPYPVRNVGLFQRIVDAGGAVVSEHPWDFPPVGYTFRERNRLIAGLGRATLIVEAGLPSGTFSTADEALAANRDVLAVPGSIFSPTSRGANALISQGAYPVVDEASFSELLDRLFPETRTGQLAFEMPQEHDDPMLAALAADPLRLEQMVEMFADD
;
A
#
# COMPACT_ATOMS: atom_id res chain seq x y z
N MET A 1 -41.51 20.46 -28.32
CA MET A 1 -40.92 19.57 -29.35
C MET A 1 -39.52 19.23 -28.92
N SER A 2 -39.32 17.98 -28.50
CA SER A 2 -38.05 17.37 -28.14
C SER A 2 -37.17 17.23 -29.38
N LYS A 3 -35.88 17.57 -29.26
CA LYS A 3 -34.82 16.91 -30.02
C LYS A 3 -33.66 16.69 -29.06
N GLY A 4 -33.60 15.45 -28.55
CA GLY A 4 -32.43 14.91 -27.90
C GLY A 4 -31.25 14.88 -28.87
N VAL A 5 -30.08 15.21 -28.34
CA VAL A 5 -28.81 14.90 -28.98
C VAL A 5 -28.25 13.73 -28.20
N ASP A 6 -28.64 12.52 -28.61
CA ASP A 6 -27.98 11.29 -28.22
C ASP A 6 -26.57 11.31 -28.82
N GLY A 7 -25.64 11.85 -28.06
CA GLY A 7 -24.22 11.72 -28.32
C GLY A 7 -23.83 10.28 -28.02
N VAL A 8 -23.90 9.42 -29.03
CA VAL A 8 -23.24 8.11 -29.04
C VAL A 8 -21.74 8.38 -28.86
N MET A 9 -21.28 8.32 -27.61
CA MET A 9 -19.86 8.30 -27.28
C MET A 9 -19.30 6.99 -27.85
N GLY A 10 -18.59 7.09 -28.97
CA GLY A 10 -17.88 5.96 -29.56
C GLY A 10 -17.00 5.29 -28.51
N GLU A 11 -17.15 3.97 -28.37
CA GLU A 11 -16.31 3.14 -27.53
C GLU A 11 -14.85 3.28 -27.97
N ARG A 12 -14.10 4.10 -27.24
CA ARG A 12 -12.64 4.11 -27.32
C ARG A 12 -12.15 2.81 -26.68
N PRO A 13 -11.27 2.03 -27.33
CA PRO A 13 -10.75 0.80 -26.76
C PRO A 13 -10.14 1.08 -25.38
N HIS A 14 -10.71 0.48 -24.34
CA HIS A 14 -10.30 0.69 -22.96
C HIS A 14 -8.91 0.10 -22.71
N THR A 15 -7.89 0.95 -22.65
CA THR A 15 -6.52 0.59 -22.23
C THR A 15 -6.32 0.65 -20.71
N GLY A 16 -7.38 0.93 -19.94
CA GLY A 16 -7.37 1.05 -18.49
C GLY A 16 -7.86 -0.22 -17.77
N VAL A 17 -7.95 -0.13 -16.44
CA VAL A 17 -8.48 -1.18 -15.57
C VAL A 17 -9.97 -1.41 -15.88
N ARG A 18 -10.40 -2.66 -15.95
CA ARG A 18 -11.79 -3.06 -16.19
C ARG A 18 -12.46 -3.44 -14.86
N GLY A 19 -13.76 -3.22 -14.76
CA GLY A 19 -14.57 -3.56 -13.59
C GLY A 19 -15.78 -2.63 -13.46
N ALA A 20 -16.54 -2.79 -12.38
CA ALA A 20 -17.59 -1.84 -12.00
C ALA A 20 -16.99 -0.44 -11.85
N ARG A 21 -17.66 0.57 -12.40
CA ARG A 21 -17.22 1.96 -12.36
C ARG A 21 -18.18 2.77 -11.52
N TRP A 22 -17.64 3.62 -10.66
CA TRP A 22 -18.43 4.48 -9.79
C TRP A 22 -17.78 5.85 -9.63
N GLU A 23 -18.62 6.83 -9.33
CA GLU A 23 -18.26 8.17 -8.93
C GLU A 23 -19.05 8.48 -7.67
N ILE A 24 -18.38 9.00 -6.65
CA ILE A 24 -19.04 9.36 -5.41
C ILE A 24 -18.62 10.75 -4.97
N ALA A 25 -19.61 11.61 -4.81
CA ALA A 25 -19.42 12.97 -4.32
C ALA A 25 -19.34 12.98 -2.80
N ARG A 26 -18.50 13.86 -2.24
CA ARG A 26 -18.41 14.09 -0.81
C ARG A 26 -19.79 14.39 -0.20
N GLY A 27 -20.05 13.80 0.97
CA GLY A 27 -21.33 13.91 1.67
C GLY A 27 -22.43 12.99 1.15
N SER A 28 -22.17 12.20 0.09
CA SER A 28 -23.09 11.16 -0.38
C SER A 28 -22.99 9.90 0.49
N GLU A 29 -24.07 9.14 0.54
CA GLU A 29 -24.08 7.81 1.16
C GLU A 29 -23.02 6.90 0.49
N GLY A 30 -22.16 6.27 1.31
CA GLY A 30 -21.04 5.45 0.84
C GLY A 30 -19.70 6.18 0.71
N TYR A 31 -19.65 7.51 0.87
CA TYR A 31 -18.37 8.23 0.86
C TYR A 31 -17.58 7.87 2.14
N PRO A 32 -16.28 7.52 2.06
CA PRO A 32 -15.55 7.05 3.24
C PRO A 32 -15.41 8.15 4.29
N ALA A 33 -16.01 7.95 5.47
CA ALA A 33 -15.95 8.92 6.58
C ALA A 33 -14.50 9.27 6.97
N ALA A 34 -13.59 8.30 6.87
CA ALA A 34 -12.16 8.48 7.08
C ALA A 34 -11.53 9.53 6.16
N LEU A 35 -11.94 9.55 4.88
CA LEU A 35 -11.46 10.54 3.91
C LEU A 35 -12.16 11.88 4.06
N GLU A 36 -13.38 11.92 4.60
CA GLU A 36 -14.08 13.17 4.90
C GLU A 36 -13.45 13.92 6.08
N ALA A 37 -12.84 13.18 7.02
CA ALA A 37 -12.21 13.72 8.22
C ALA A 37 -10.80 14.28 7.99
N ILE A 38 -10.17 14.06 6.82
CA ILE A 38 -8.81 14.59 6.56
C ILE A 38 -8.84 16.10 6.32
N PRO A 39 -7.71 16.83 6.46
CA PRO A 39 -7.69 18.29 6.31
C PRO A 39 -8.12 18.80 4.92
N ARG A 40 -7.89 18.01 3.87
CA ARG A 40 -8.18 18.34 2.47
C ARG A 40 -8.94 17.20 1.79
N PRO A 41 -10.21 16.96 2.15
CA PRO A 41 -11.01 15.86 1.63
C PRO A 41 -11.30 16.10 0.13
N PRO A 42 -11.26 15.06 -0.73
CA PRO A 42 -11.58 15.22 -2.14
C PRO A 42 -13.09 15.40 -2.35
N ASP A 43 -13.49 16.33 -3.22
CA ASP A 43 -14.91 16.59 -3.52
C ASP A 43 -15.59 15.42 -4.25
N THR A 44 -14.82 14.67 -5.05
CA THR A 44 -15.31 13.49 -5.78
C THR A 44 -14.23 12.43 -5.82
N LEU A 45 -14.64 11.17 -5.66
CA LEU A 45 -13.81 10.00 -5.91
C LEU A 45 -14.34 9.26 -7.13
N TYR A 46 -13.43 8.88 -8.01
CA TYR A 46 -13.66 8.04 -9.18
C TYR A 46 -13.02 6.69 -8.93
N GLY A 47 -13.74 5.60 -9.18
CA GLY A 47 -13.23 4.27 -8.85
C GLY A 47 -13.63 3.19 -9.81
N VAL A 48 -12.74 2.19 -9.91
CA VAL A 48 -12.99 0.92 -10.60
C VAL A 48 -12.87 -0.20 -9.56
N GLY A 49 -13.87 -1.07 -9.49
CA GLY A 49 -13.93 -2.19 -8.54
C GLY A 49 -14.99 -1.98 -7.45
N ASP A 50 -14.76 -2.59 -6.30
CA ASP A 50 -15.72 -2.64 -5.20
C ASP A 50 -15.69 -1.34 -4.37
N LEU A 51 -16.77 -0.57 -4.36
CA LEU A 51 -16.87 0.64 -3.53
C LEU A 51 -16.80 0.28 -2.03
N ASP A 52 -17.31 -0.87 -1.64
CA ASP A 52 -17.31 -1.34 -0.25
C ASP A 52 -15.90 -1.78 0.21
N ALA A 53 -14.91 -1.80 -0.69
CA ALA A 53 -13.51 -1.98 -0.32
C ALA A 53 -12.88 -0.71 0.28
N LEU A 54 -13.50 0.47 0.15
CA LEU A 54 -13.00 1.74 0.71
C LEU A 54 -13.28 1.84 2.22
N THR A 55 -12.89 0.82 2.96
CA THR A 55 -12.90 0.80 4.42
C THR A 55 -11.57 1.31 4.97
N GLU A 56 -11.57 1.70 6.24
CA GLU A 56 -10.31 1.94 6.93
C GLU A 56 -9.44 0.68 6.93
N GLY A 57 -8.13 0.88 6.85
CA GLY A 57 -7.17 -0.22 6.71
C GLY A 57 -5.75 0.17 7.10
N LEU A 58 -4.79 -0.62 6.65
CA LEU A 58 -3.37 -0.33 6.83
C LEU A 58 -2.79 0.26 5.55
N SER A 59 -2.27 1.47 5.66
CA SER A 59 -1.55 2.09 4.56
C SER A 59 -0.11 1.61 4.54
N VAL A 60 0.36 1.07 3.41
CA VAL A 60 1.72 0.54 3.28
C VAL A 60 2.42 1.26 2.14
N VAL A 61 3.49 1.99 2.45
CA VAL A 61 4.23 2.79 1.48
C VAL A 61 5.74 2.60 1.65
N GLY A 62 6.49 2.84 0.57
CA GLY A 62 7.94 2.81 0.66
C GLY A 62 8.65 3.16 -0.64
N ALA A 63 9.91 2.75 -0.73
CA ALA A 63 10.79 3.10 -1.84
C ALA A 63 10.28 2.50 -3.16
N ARG A 64 10.26 3.34 -4.21
CA ARG A 64 9.96 2.90 -5.58
C ARG A 64 11.00 1.94 -6.15
N ARG A 65 12.25 2.12 -5.71
CA ARG A 65 13.41 1.25 -5.99
C ARG A 65 13.77 0.48 -4.73
N ALA A 66 12.83 -0.33 -4.25
CA ALA A 66 13.00 -1.08 -3.01
C ALA A 66 14.13 -2.12 -3.11
N THR A 67 14.90 -2.24 -2.05
CA THR A 67 15.89 -3.31 -1.84
C THR A 67 15.18 -4.65 -1.65
N PRO A 68 15.88 -5.79 -1.68
CA PRO A 68 15.31 -7.07 -1.28
C PRO A 68 14.69 -7.01 0.13
N TYR A 69 15.38 -6.35 1.07
CA TYR A 69 14.90 -6.09 2.42
C TYR A 69 13.54 -5.37 2.42
N GLY A 70 13.46 -4.20 1.77
CA GLY A 70 12.22 -3.42 1.71
C GLY A 70 11.07 -4.16 1.03
N ARG A 71 11.36 -4.98 0.00
CA ARG A 71 10.34 -5.82 -0.65
C ARG A 71 9.83 -6.93 0.28
N ASN A 72 10.73 -7.60 0.99
CA ASN A 72 10.37 -8.69 1.90
C ASN A 72 9.55 -8.15 3.09
N ALA A 73 9.99 -7.05 3.70
CA ALA A 73 9.25 -6.40 4.78
C ALA A 73 7.85 -5.92 4.33
N ALA A 74 7.75 -5.32 3.12
CA ALA A 74 6.45 -4.90 2.58
C ALA A 74 5.51 -6.10 2.38
N LYS A 75 6.02 -7.23 1.87
CA LYS A 75 5.23 -8.45 1.70
C LYS A 75 4.79 -9.05 3.04
N LEU A 76 5.73 -9.14 3.99
CA LEU A 76 5.48 -9.71 5.30
C LEU A 76 4.34 -8.99 6.01
N PHE A 77 4.50 -7.68 6.24
CA PHE A 77 3.55 -6.92 7.04
C PHE A 77 2.21 -6.67 6.32
N ALA A 78 2.21 -6.45 5.01
CA ALA A 78 0.97 -6.36 4.25
C ALA A 78 0.22 -7.70 4.23
N GLY A 79 0.93 -8.82 4.08
CA GLY A 79 0.35 -10.16 4.13
C GLY A 79 -0.24 -10.48 5.51
N MET A 80 0.46 -10.11 6.60
CA MET A 80 -0.05 -10.26 7.97
C MET A 80 -1.35 -9.48 8.19
N ALA A 81 -1.40 -8.22 7.76
CA ALA A 81 -2.61 -7.41 7.87
C ALA A 81 -3.77 -8.01 7.05
N ALA A 82 -3.51 -8.38 5.80
CA ALA A 82 -4.50 -8.98 4.91
C ALA A 82 -5.06 -10.31 5.42
N LYS A 83 -4.23 -11.18 6.03
CA LYS A 83 -4.68 -12.44 6.67
C LYS A 83 -5.67 -12.21 7.83
N ARG A 84 -5.65 -11.02 8.44
CA ARG A 84 -6.62 -10.62 9.48
C ARG A 84 -7.87 -9.94 8.92
N GLY A 85 -8.00 -9.90 7.59
CA GLY A 85 -9.09 -9.18 6.93
C GLY A 85 -8.92 -7.66 6.93
N ILE A 86 -7.73 -7.13 7.25
CA ILE A 86 -7.45 -5.70 7.19
C ILE A 86 -7.13 -5.32 5.75
N THR A 87 -7.87 -4.35 5.20
CA THR A 87 -7.63 -3.83 3.85
C THR A 87 -6.25 -3.18 3.77
N VAL A 88 -5.44 -3.57 2.78
CA VAL A 88 -4.15 -2.93 2.50
C VAL A 88 -4.35 -1.76 1.55
N ILE A 89 -3.86 -0.57 1.89
CA ILE A 89 -4.03 0.65 1.11
C ILE A 89 -2.66 1.13 0.64
N SER A 90 -2.51 1.40 -0.66
CA SER A 90 -1.24 1.89 -1.20
C SER A 90 -1.43 2.65 -2.51
N GLY A 91 -0.35 2.99 -3.18
CA GLY A 91 -0.37 3.74 -4.44
C GLY A 91 -0.14 2.99 -5.71
N GLY A 92 0.14 1.70 -5.62
CA GLY A 92 0.56 0.91 -6.76
C GLY A 92 1.79 1.47 -7.48
N ALA A 93 2.64 2.26 -6.82
CA ALA A 93 3.95 2.56 -7.35
C ALA A 93 4.78 1.27 -7.45
N LEU A 94 5.89 1.30 -8.19
CA LEU A 94 6.86 0.20 -8.16
C LEU A 94 7.45 0.01 -6.75
N GLY A 95 8.11 -1.12 -6.51
CA GLY A 95 8.77 -1.37 -5.23
C GLY A 95 7.80 -1.77 -4.12
N CYS A 96 7.87 -1.10 -2.97
CA CYS A 96 7.14 -1.49 -1.76
C CYS A 96 5.62 -1.50 -1.98
N ASP A 97 5.05 -0.48 -2.61
CA ASP A 97 3.61 -0.40 -2.89
C ASP A 97 3.10 -1.62 -3.69
N SER A 98 3.81 -1.99 -4.77
CA SER A 98 3.46 -3.18 -5.57
C SER A 98 3.55 -4.46 -4.73
N CYS A 99 4.60 -4.59 -3.92
CA CYS A 99 4.81 -5.76 -3.07
C CYS A 99 3.73 -5.91 -2.00
N ALA A 100 3.28 -4.79 -1.44
CA ALA A 100 2.20 -4.77 -0.45
C ALA A 100 0.87 -5.23 -1.06
N HIS A 101 0.49 -4.70 -2.22
CA HIS A 101 -0.70 -5.16 -2.93
C HIS A 101 -0.63 -6.65 -3.31
N GLU A 102 0.51 -7.10 -3.85
CA GLU A 102 0.71 -8.50 -4.22
C GLU A 102 0.60 -9.44 -3.02
N ALA A 103 1.17 -9.07 -1.88
CA ALA A 103 1.07 -9.86 -0.67
C ALA A 103 -0.37 -9.89 -0.13
N ALA A 104 -1.08 -8.76 -0.16
CA ALA A 104 -2.48 -8.71 0.25
C ALA A 104 -3.36 -9.64 -0.59
N LEU A 105 -3.20 -9.59 -1.92
CA LEU A 105 -3.89 -10.48 -2.86
C LEU A 105 -3.51 -11.95 -2.63
N SER A 106 -2.23 -12.24 -2.41
CA SER A 106 -1.77 -13.62 -2.18
C SER A 106 -2.29 -14.20 -0.86
N ALA A 107 -2.58 -13.35 0.12
CA ALA A 107 -3.23 -13.72 1.38
C ALA A 107 -4.75 -13.84 1.27
N GLY A 108 -5.34 -13.59 0.09
CA GLY A 108 -6.80 -13.57 -0.11
C GLY A 108 -7.50 -12.36 0.51
N GLY A 109 -6.76 -11.32 0.90
CA GLY A 109 -7.31 -10.09 1.47
C GLY A 109 -7.65 -9.03 0.42
N LYS A 110 -8.41 -8.02 0.84
CA LYS A 110 -8.75 -6.86 0.00
C LYS A 110 -7.62 -5.84 -0.02
N THR A 111 -7.52 -5.09 -1.12
CA THR A 111 -6.58 -3.98 -1.21
C THR A 111 -7.11 -2.83 -2.07
N VAL A 112 -6.69 -1.60 -1.77
CA VAL A 112 -7.12 -0.38 -2.46
C VAL A 112 -5.90 0.40 -2.96
N ALA A 113 -5.89 0.71 -4.25
CA ALA A 113 -4.84 1.51 -4.88
C ALA A 113 -5.35 2.91 -5.22
N PHE A 114 -4.78 3.95 -4.60
CA PHE A 114 -5.03 5.33 -5.01
C PHE A 114 -4.05 5.77 -6.10
N LEU A 115 -4.54 6.30 -7.22
CA LEU A 115 -3.75 6.72 -8.38
C LEU A 115 -3.50 8.24 -8.40
N GLY A 116 -2.32 8.65 -8.86
CA GLY A 116 -2.02 10.06 -9.14
C GLY A 116 -2.56 10.57 -10.49
N GLY A 117 -3.36 9.77 -11.20
CA GLY A 117 -4.04 10.14 -12.45
C GLY A 117 -5.44 9.56 -12.44
N GLY A 118 -6.22 9.80 -13.49
CA GLY A 118 -7.55 9.19 -13.61
C GLY A 118 -7.49 7.67 -13.84
N CYS A 119 -8.55 6.96 -13.49
CA CYS A 119 -8.58 5.49 -13.57
C CYS A 119 -8.49 4.92 -15.01
N ASN A 120 -8.74 5.72 -16.05
CA ASN A 120 -8.48 5.32 -17.45
C ASN A 120 -7.01 5.53 -17.86
N ARG A 121 -6.21 6.21 -17.04
CA ARG A 121 -4.78 6.46 -17.26
C ARG A 121 -3.94 5.93 -16.08
N PRO A 122 -4.05 4.63 -15.75
CA PRO A 122 -3.31 4.04 -14.65
C PRO A 122 -1.80 4.19 -14.87
N TYR A 123 -1.10 4.59 -13.81
CA TYR A 123 0.35 4.72 -13.80
C TYR A 123 0.92 4.13 -12.50
N PRO A 124 2.03 3.38 -12.56
CA PRO A 124 2.82 3.06 -13.77
C PRO A 124 2.14 2.01 -14.65
N VAL A 125 2.35 2.11 -15.98
CA VAL A 125 1.75 1.19 -16.97
C VAL A 125 2.11 -0.27 -16.69
N ARG A 126 3.31 -0.54 -16.16
CA ARG A 126 3.76 -1.88 -15.77
C ARG A 126 2.85 -2.55 -14.72
N ASN A 127 2.15 -1.76 -13.91
CA ASN A 127 1.28 -2.27 -12.85
C ASN A 127 -0.19 -2.35 -13.26
N VAL A 128 -0.55 -2.12 -14.53
CA VAL A 128 -1.94 -2.28 -15.00
C VAL A 128 -2.47 -3.69 -14.74
N GLY A 129 -1.64 -4.72 -14.93
CA GLY A 129 -2.01 -6.10 -14.57
C GLY A 129 -2.24 -6.28 -13.07
N LEU A 130 -1.45 -5.63 -12.21
CA LEU A 130 -1.66 -5.64 -10.76
C LEU A 130 -2.98 -4.95 -10.41
N PHE A 131 -3.24 -3.76 -10.96
CA PHE A 131 -4.49 -3.03 -10.75
C PHE A 131 -5.72 -3.82 -11.17
N GLN A 132 -5.62 -4.58 -12.27
CA GLN A 132 -6.70 -5.48 -12.68
C GLN A 132 -6.95 -6.56 -11.63
N ARG A 133 -5.89 -7.24 -11.14
CA ARG A 133 -6.03 -8.24 -10.07
C ARG A 133 -6.62 -7.67 -8.77
N ILE A 134 -6.32 -6.41 -8.45
CA ILE A 134 -6.92 -5.72 -7.30
C ILE A 134 -8.44 -5.67 -7.45
N VAL A 135 -8.92 -5.25 -8.62
CA VAL A 135 -10.36 -5.18 -8.91
C VAL A 135 -10.99 -6.57 -8.94
N ASP A 136 -10.35 -7.53 -9.61
CA ASP A 136 -10.87 -8.90 -9.74
C ASP A 136 -11.00 -9.62 -8.39
N ALA A 137 -10.17 -9.25 -7.40
CA ALA A 137 -10.21 -9.80 -6.04
C ALA A 137 -11.18 -9.05 -5.10
N GLY A 138 -12.04 -8.16 -5.61
CA GLY A 138 -12.97 -7.39 -4.79
C GLY A 138 -12.34 -6.22 -4.03
N GLY A 139 -11.20 -5.72 -4.52
CA GLY A 139 -10.61 -4.44 -4.12
C GLY A 139 -11.02 -3.29 -5.05
N ALA A 140 -10.32 -2.16 -4.94
CA ALA A 140 -10.61 -0.98 -5.75
C ALA A 140 -9.37 -0.22 -6.22
N VAL A 141 -9.50 0.42 -7.38
CA VAL A 141 -8.54 1.39 -7.92
C VAL A 141 -9.24 2.74 -7.99
N VAL A 142 -8.69 3.73 -7.28
CA VAL A 142 -9.40 4.97 -6.94
C VAL A 142 -8.56 6.19 -7.34
N SER A 143 -9.23 7.26 -7.76
CA SER A 143 -8.63 8.56 -8.04
C SER A 143 -9.53 9.68 -7.56
N GLU A 144 -8.93 10.80 -7.15
CA GLU A 144 -9.66 12.06 -6.97
C GLU A 144 -9.79 12.88 -8.26
N HIS A 145 -9.12 12.45 -9.32
CA HIS A 145 -9.16 13.13 -10.60
C HIS A 145 -10.12 12.45 -11.58
N PRO A 146 -10.73 13.21 -12.51
CA PRO A 146 -11.62 12.65 -13.53
C PRO A 146 -10.97 11.52 -14.33
N TRP A 147 -11.79 10.62 -14.88
CA TRP A 147 -11.38 9.36 -15.52
C TRP A 147 -10.12 9.43 -16.42
N ASP A 148 -10.02 10.43 -17.28
CA ASP A 148 -8.94 10.58 -18.27
C ASP A 148 -7.83 11.55 -17.83
N PHE A 149 -7.80 11.98 -16.57
CA PHE A 149 -6.81 12.93 -16.08
C PHE A 149 -5.38 12.34 -16.19
N PRO A 150 -4.42 13.05 -16.79
CA PRO A 150 -3.07 12.53 -16.99
C PRO A 150 -2.29 12.43 -15.66
N PRO A 151 -1.47 11.38 -15.45
CA PRO A 151 -0.57 11.32 -14.31
C PRO A 151 0.52 12.39 -14.43
N VAL A 152 0.57 13.33 -13.48
CA VAL A 152 1.54 14.43 -13.45
C VAL A 152 2.34 14.41 -12.14
N GLY A 153 3.54 14.98 -12.14
CA GLY A 153 4.48 14.78 -11.03
C GLY A 153 3.96 15.18 -9.63
N TYR A 154 3.15 16.24 -9.55
CA TYR A 154 2.67 16.77 -8.27
C TYR A 154 1.51 15.94 -7.68
N THR A 155 0.65 15.36 -8.52
CA THR A 155 -0.53 14.61 -8.06
C THR A 155 -0.16 13.33 -7.32
N PHE A 156 1.02 12.75 -7.60
CA PHE A 156 1.53 11.63 -6.81
C PHE A 156 1.75 11.99 -5.34
N ARG A 157 2.13 13.25 -5.05
CA ARG A 157 2.27 13.75 -3.67
C ARG A 157 0.92 14.14 -3.09
N GLU A 158 0.08 14.84 -3.84
CA GLU A 158 -1.26 15.24 -3.37
C GLU A 158 -2.10 14.04 -2.95
N ARG A 159 -2.08 12.99 -3.77
CA ARG A 159 -2.83 11.76 -3.52
C ARG A 159 -2.36 11.00 -2.27
N ASN A 160 -1.13 11.19 -1.80
CA ASN A 160 -0.62 10.49 -0.60
C ASN A 160 -1.50 10.73 0.64
N ARG A 161 -2.17 11.88 0.73
CA ARG A 161 -3.13 12.15 1.80
C ARG A 161 -4.36 11.25 1.80
N LEU A 162 -4.75 10.73 0.63
CA LEU A 162 -5.87 9.78 0.51
C LEU A 162 -5.44 8.40 0.99
N ILE A 163 -4.21 7.98 0.67
CA ILE A 163 -3.62 6.75 1.22
C ILE A 163 -3.57 6.88 2.74
N ALA A 164 -2.95 7.94 3.24
CA ALA A 164 -2.75 8.13 4.67
C ALA A 164 -4.09 8.27 5.40
N GLY A 165 -5.02 9.02 4.82
CA GLY A 165 -6.34 9.31 5.38
C GLY A 165 -7.26 8.11 5.51
N LEU A 166 -7.26 7.22 4.53
CA LEU A 166 -8.03 5.97 4.59
C LEU A 166 -7.36 4.96 5.54
N GLY A 167 -6.06 5.07 5.77
CA GLY A 167 -5.38 4.23 6.77
C GLY A 167 -5.73 4.64 8.20
N ARG A 168 -5.86 3.66 9.11
CA ARG A 168 -5.76 3.96 10.56
C ARG A 168 -4.32 4.21 10.99
N ALA A 169 -3.39 3.58 10.28
CA ALA A 169 -1.96 3.78 10.42
C ALA A 169 -1.28 3.70 9.04
N THR A 170 -0.14 4.36 8.92
CA THR A 170 0.73 4.31 7.74
C THR A 170 2.06 3.66 8.09
N LEU A 171 2.30 2.47 7.54
CA LEU A 171 3.56 1.74 7.61
C LEU A 171 4.51 2.19 6.49
N ILE A 172 5.65 2.74 6.92
CA ILE A 172 6.75 3.15 6.06
C ILE A 172 7.82 2.06 6.07
N VAL A 173 7.92 1.30 4.99
CA VAL A 173 8.76 0.11 4.93
C VAL A 173 10.22 0.42 4.62
N GLU A 174 10.45 1.27 3.61
CA GLU A 174 11.81 1.67 3.22
C GLU A 174 11.76 3.08 2.64
N ALA A 175 12.62 3.97 3.10
CA ALA A 175 12.65 5.36 2.66
C ALA A 175 14.06 5.94 2.80
N GLY A 176 14.62 6.47 1.70
CA GLY A 176 15.90 7.19 1.73
C GLY A 176 15.76 8.65 2.17
N LEU A 177 16.82 9.44 1.98
CA LEU A 177 16.80 10.90 2.12
C LEU A 177 17.39 11.59 0.87
N PRO A 178 16.80 12.71 0.41
CA PRO A 178 15.43 13.14 0.69
C PRO A 178 14.43 12.18 0.03
N SER A 179 13.41 11.71 0.75
CA SER A 179 12.39 10.80 0.17
C SER A 179 11.01 11.43 0.16
N GLY A 180 10.29 11.23 -0.94
CA GLY A 180 8.87 11.55 -1.03
C GLY A 180 7.99 10.78 -0.03
N THR A 181 8.51 9.71 0.58
CA THR A 181 7.80 8.96 1.64
C THR A 181 7.57 9.80 2.90
N PHE A 182 8.40 10.81 3.18
CA PHE A 182 8.14 11.76 4.27
C PHE A 182 6.82 12.49 4.09
N SER A 183 6.47 12.85 2.85
CA SER A 183 5.17 13.52 2.61
C SER A 183 3.99 12.65 3.03
N THR A 184 4.06 11.33 2.90
CA THR A 184 2.98 10.45 3.37
C THR A 184 2.95 10.36 4.90
N ALA A 185 4.11 10.39 5.57
CA ALA A 185 4.19 10.46 7.03
C ALA A 185 3.52 11.76 7.55
N ASP A 186 3.85 12.89 6.93
CA ASP A 186 3.28 14.20 7.27
C ASP A 186 1.76 14.21 7.06
N GLU A 187 1.28 13.66 5.95
CA GLU A 187 -0.16 13.56 5.67
C GLU A 187 -0.88 12.60 6.63
N ALA A 188 -0.21 11.54 7.10
CA ALA A 188 -0.75 10.65 8.13
C ALA A 188 -0.92 11.38 9.47
N LEU A 189 0.10 12.12 9.91
CA LEU A 189 0.02 12.94 11.12
C LEU A 189 -1.06 14.02 10.99
N ALA A 190 -1.15 14.68 9.83
CA ALA A 190 -2.17 15.68 9.56
C ALA A 190 -3.60 15.10 9.55
N ALA A 191 -3.75 13.84 9.15
CA ALA A 191 -5.00 13.08 9.23
C ALA A 191 -5.23 12.42 10.60
N ASN A 192 -4.41 12.72 11.60
CA ASN A 192 -4.46 12.15 12.95
C ASN A 192 -4.37 10.60 12.94
N ARG A 193 -3.46 10.07 12.13
CA ARG A 193 -3.18 8.64 11.97
C ARG A 193 -1.80 8.28 12.49
N ASP A 194 -1.66 7.05 12.97
CA ASP A 194 -0.40 6.55 13.48
C ASP A 194 0.62 6.38 12.35
N VAL A 195 1.87 6.77 12.59
CA VAL A 195 3.00 6.52 11.69
C VAL A 195 3.84 5.39 12.25
N LEU A 196 4.00 4.34 11.46
CA LEU A 196 4.81 3.17 11.76
C LEU A 196 5.99 3.14 10.79
N ALA A 197 7.14 2.66 11.23
CA ALA A 197 8.30 2.55 10.35
C ALA A 197 9.09 1.27 10.63
N VAL A 198 9.51 0.60 9.56
CA VAL A 198 10.39 -0.56 9.63
C VAL A 198 11.84 -0.05 9.76
N PRO A 199 12.55 -0.37 10.86
CA PRO A 199 13.96 0.00 11.00
C PRO A 199 14.80 -0.66 9.92
N GLY A 200 15.90 -0.03 9.52
CA GLY A 200 16.87 -0.69 8.63
C GLY A 200 18.30 -0.37 9.00
N SER A 201 19.25 -0.99 8.30
CA SER A 201 20.68 -0.78 8.55
C SER A 201 21.04 0.71 8.52
N ILE A 202 21.73 1.19 9.56
CA ILE A 202 22.23 2.58 9.63
C ILE A 202 23.25 2.90 8.52
N PHE A 203 23.85 1.87 7.91
CA PHE A 203 24.75 2.01 6.77
C PHE A 203 24.01 2.04 5.44
N SER A 204 22.73 1.65 5.40
CA SER A 204 21.92 1.66 4.18
C SER A 204 21.36 3.06 3.91
N PRO A 205 21.69 3.69 2.77
CA PRO A 205 21.11 4.97 2.39
C PRO A 205 19.59 4.91 2.22
N THR A 206 19.03 3.76 1.85
CA THR A 206 17.59 3.56 1.65
C THR A 206 16.81 3.38 2.95
N SER A 207 17.49 3.21 4.08
CA SER A 207 16.87 3.10 5.42
C SER A 207 16.94 4.39 6.22
N ARG A 208 17.76 5.37 5.80
CA ARG A 208 17.99 6.63 6.54
C ARG A 208 16.70 7.39 6.87
N GLY A 209 15.75 7.42 5.94
CA GLY A 209 14.47 8.10 6.12
C GLY A 209 13.56 7.39 7.12
N ALA A 210 13.45 6.06 7.01
CA ALA A 210 12.68 5.26 7.98
C ALA A 210 13.26 5.38 9.39
N ASN A 211 14.59 5.28 9.54
CA ASN A 211 15.26 5.45 10.82
C ASN A 211 15.10 6.88 11.38
N ALA A 212 15.12 7.90 10.51
CA ALA A 212 14.86 9.27 10.93
C ALA A 212 13.43 9.46 11.44
N LEU A 213 12.43 8.87 10.78
CA LEU A 213 11.04 8.89 11.27
C LEU A 213 10.90 8.23 12.64
N ILE A 214 11.58 7.09 12.87
CA ILE A 214 11.62 6.43 14.18
C ILE A 214 12.22 7.38 15.23
N SER A 215 13.33 8.06 14.91
CA SER A 215 13.94 9.03 15.81
C SER A 215 13.05 10.25 16.12
N GLN A 216 12.05 10.52 15.26
CA GLN A 216 11.05 11.59 15.42
C GLN A 216 9.77 11.11 16.11
N GLY A 217 9.69 9.83 16.50
CA GLY A 217 8.58 9.27 17.27
C GLY A 217 7.63 8.35 16.48
N ALA A 218 7.94 8.01 15.22
CA ALA A 218 7.22 6.93 14.54
C ALA A 218 7.43 5.61 15.29
N TYR A 219 6.37 4.80 15.40
CA TYR A 219 6.45 3.53 16.12
C TYR A 219 7.30 2.53 15.32
N PRO A 220 8.35 1.93 15.94
CA PRO A 220 9.21 0.99 15.25
C PRO A 220 8.53 -0.38 15.12
N VAL A 221 8.45 -0.90 13.89
CA VAL A 221 8.00 -2.27 13.61
C VAL A 221 9.23 -3.15 13.43
N VAL A 222 9.64 -3.84 14.49
CA VAL A 222 10.93 -4.55 14.55
C VAL A 222 10.82 -6.03 14.15
N ASP A 223 9.63 -6.61 14.30
CA ASP A 223 9.33 -8.03 14.03
C ASP A 223 7.82 -8.26 13.87
N GLU A 224 7.42 -9.51 13.61
CA GLU A 224 6.02 -9.93 13.48
C GLU A 224 5.25 -9.79 14.81
N ALA A 225 5.89 -10.01 15.95
CA ALA A 225 5.24 -9.95 17.25
C ALA A 225 4.80 -8.52 17.60
N SER A 226 5.72 -7.56 17.50
CA SER A 226 5.44 -6.13 17.69
C SER A 226 4.40 -5.63 16.69
N PHE A 227 4.45 -6.09 15.44
CA PHE A 227 3.44 -5.74 14.45
C PHE A 227 2.06 -6.34 14.78
N SER A 228 2.01 -7.59 15.25
CA SER A 228 0.79 -8.25 15.70
C SER A 228 0.10 -7.46 16.82
N GLU A 229 0.87 -7.03 17.83
CA GLU A 229 0.35 -6.21 18.93
C GLU A 229 -0.19 -4.85 18.45
N LEU A 230 0.49 -4.24 17.48
CA LEU A 230 0.03 -3.01 16.85
C LEU A 230 -1.29 -3.20 16.11
N LEU A 231 -1.42 -4.26 15.32
CA LEU A 231 -2.66 -4.59 14.62
C LEU A 231 -3.79 -4.85 15.63
N ASP A 232 -3.50 -5.51 16.75
CA ASP A 232 -4.47 -5.76 17.82
C ASP A 232 -4.96 -4.48 18.52
N ARG A 233 -4.14 -3.42 18.54
CA ARG A 233 -4.50 -2.10 19.07
C ARG A 233 -5.27 -1.28 18.04
N LEU A 234 -4.83 -1.31 16.79
CA LEU A 234 -5.38 -0.48 15.70
C LEU A 234 -6.68 -1.03 15.12
N PHE A 235 -6.84 -2.35 15.12
CA PHE A 235 -7.96 -3.09 14.53
C PHE A 235 -8.49 -4.15 15.51
N PRO A 236 -8.95 -3.76 16.71
CA PRO A 236 -9.43 -4.71 17.73
C PRO A 236 -10.57 -5.60 17.25
N GLU A 237 -11.37 -5.15 16.28
CA GLU A 237 -12.44 -5.90 15.63
C GLU A 237 -11.95 -7.08 14.79
N THR A 238 -10.68 -7.06 14.36
CA THR A 238 -10.05 -8.13 13.57
C THR A 238 -9.37 -9.19 14.43
N ARG A 239 -9.50 -9.09 15.76
CA ARG A 239 -9.08 -10.14 16.69
C ARG A 239 -9.98 -11.36 16.52
N THR A 240 -9.70 -12.16 15.51
CA THR A 240 -10.23 -13.52 15.42
C THR A 240 -9.63 -14.30 16.59
N GLY A 241 -10.47 -14.89 17.44
CA GLY A 241 -10.02 -15.70 18.57
C GLY A 241 -8.96 -16.71 18.13
N GLN A 242 -7.72 -16.51 18.58
CA GLN A 242 -6.57 -17.40 18.39
C GLN A 242 -6.59 -18.20 17.09
N LEU A 243 -6.43 -17.54 15.94
CA LEU A 243 -5.78 -18.23 14.84
C LEU A 243 -4.32 -18.40 15.25
N ALA A 244 -3.99 -19.62 15.68
CA ALA A 244 -2.62 -20.04 15.88
C ALA A 244 -1.82 -19.61 14.65
N PHE A 245 -0.80 -18.79 14.86
CA PHE A 245 0.21 -18.56 13.83
C PHE A 245 0.87 -19.92 13.64
N GLU A 246 0.41 -20.71 12.68
CA GLU A 246 1.22 -21.79 12.14
C GLU A 246 2.44 -21.09 11.54
N MET A 247 3.55 -21.15 12.28
CA MET A 247 4.85 -20.78 11.76
C MET A 247 5.00 -21.47 10.40
N PRO A 248 5.44 -20.75 9.34
CA PRO A 248 5.81 -21.42 8.11
C PRO A 248 6.75 -22.56 8.50
N GLN A 249 6.43 -23.79 8.07
CA GLN A 249 7.37 -24.89 8.16
C GLN A 249 8.68 -24.37 7.55
N GLU A 250 9.71 -24.26 8.40
CA GLU A 250 11.04 -23.87 7.95
C GLU A 250 11.36 -24.74 6.74
N HIS A 251 11.66 -24.11 5.60
CA HIS A 251 12.39 -24.84 4.59
C HIS A 251 13.72 -25.21 5.26
N ASP A 252 13.99 -26.51 5.42
CA ASP A 252 15.27 -27.09 5.89
C ASP A 252 16.45 -26.79 4.93
N ASP A 253 16.43 -25.65 4.24
CA ASP A 253 17.56 -25.13 3.48
C ASP A 253 18.18 -23.98 4.28
N PRO A 254 19.22 -24.27 5.10
CA PRO A 254 19.91 -23.26 5.89
C PRO A 254 20.52 -22.15 5.02
N MET A 255 20.78 -22.40 3.73
CA MET A 255 21.28 -21.40 2.79
C MET A 255 20.18 -20.38 2.45
N LEU A 256 18.94 -20.82 2.27
CA LEU A 256 17.82 -19.93 1.96
C LEU A 256 17.43 -19.06 3.17
N ALA A 257 17.52 -19.63 4.38
CA ALA A 257 17.29 -18.92 5.63
C ALA A 257 18.35 -17.84 5.89
N ALA A 258 19.63 -18.18 5.67
CA ALA A 258 20.74 -17.22 5.80
C ALA A 258 20.63 -16.05 4.79
N LEU A 259 20.23 -16.33 3.55
CA LEU A 259 20.04 -15.32 2.51
C LEU A 259 18.81 -14.41 2.72
N ALA A 260 17.78 -14.91 3.40
CA ALA A 260 16.58 -14.13 3.71
C ALA A 260 16.78 -13.18 4.91
N ALA A 261 17.64 -13.57 5.86
CA ALA A 261 17.89 -12.82 7.10
C ALA A 261 18.90 -11.67 6.93
N ASP A 262 19.93 -11.83 6.07
CA ASP A 262 20.93 -10.80 5.80
C ASP A 262 21.44 -10.91 4.35
N PRO A 263 21.48 -9.85 3.52
CA PRO A 263 22.12 -9.90 2.21
C PRO A 263 23.65 -10.08 2.37
N LEU A 264 24.08 -11.34 2.51
CA LEU A 264 25.49 -11.74 2.55
C LEU A 264 26.15 -11.52 1.20
N ARG A 265 27.43 -11.10 1.22
CA ARG A 265 28.27 -11.08 0.01
C ARG A 265 28.77 -12.49 -0.31
N LEU A 266 29.08 -12.75 -1.58
CA LEU A 266 29.54 -14.06 -2.07
C LEU A 266 30.73 -14.59 -1.26
N GLU A 267 31.63 -13.71 -0.81
CA GLU A 267 32.81 -14.08 -0.03
C GLU A 267 32.46 -14.62 1.36
N GLN A 268 31.42 -14.08 2.00
CA GLN A 268 30.96 -14.54 3.32
C GLN A 268 30.23 -15.89 3.24
N MET A 269 29.59 -16.17 2.10
CA MET A 269 29.01 -17.49 1.83
C MET A 269 30.10 -18.54 1.69
N VAL A 270 31.22 -18.22 1.05
CA VAL A 270 32.34 -19.16 0.90
C VAL A 270 32.95 -19.48 2.26
N GLU A 271 33.11 -18.51 3.15
CA GLU A 271 33.67 -18.74 4.50
C GLU A 271 32.75 -19.59 5.41
N MET A 272 31.43 -19.45 5.30
CA MET A 272 30.49 -20.23 6.12
C MET A 272 30.41 -21.71 5.76
N PHE A 273 30.77 -22.07 4.53
CA PHE A 273 30.67 -23.44 4.01
C PHE A 273 32.01 -24.00 3.52
N ALA A 274 33.14 -23.39 3.93
CA ALA A 274 34.48 -23.87 3.58
C ALA A 274 34.96 -25.05 4.45
N ASP A 275 34.23 -25.41 5.51
CA ASP A 275 34.61 -26.45 6.47
C ASP A 275 33.71 -27.71 6.44
N ASP A 276 32.90 -27.92 5.39
CA ASP A 276 32.22 -29.20 5.09
C ASP A 276 32.85 -29.94 3.90
#